data_AF-A0A7S0LDK0-F1
#
_entry.id   AF-A0A7S0LDK0-F1
#
_cell.length_a   1.000
_cell.length_b   1.000
_cell.length_c   1.000
_cell.angle_alpha   90.00
_cell.angle_beta   90.00
_cell.angle_gamma   90.00
#
_symmetry.space_group_name_H-M   'P 1'
#
loop_
_entity.id
_entity.type
_entity.pdbx_description
1 polymer ?
#
loop_
_entity_poly.entity_id
_entity_poly.type
_entity_poly.pdbx_seq_one_letter_code
_entity_poly.pdbx_strand_id
1 'polypeptide(L)'
;LSRLLRAYAVYNPAIGYTQGMASYAAVLLLYMSEEDAFWVFATAMEHCTLNGLFHAGFPLLHHYYDSWEALLRKHHPKLAAHITRELGSFMGLPASSYERMCKEADRSRFVIPGFYTTMWFQAMLVGGDKPAPSTFAPRIMDHLLLDGNISIIFAVGLAIMKQEKTILLKQRGDALAESLKAMPTRCKGVESIFSSAIEISIKEKFLYPE
;
A
#
# COMPACT_ATOMS: atom_id res chain seq x y z
N LEU A 1 -6.18 11.58 -18.80
CA LEU A 1 -6.37 11.30 -17.34
C LEU A 1 -7.72 11.80 -16.82
N SER A 2 -7.99 13.12 -16.81
CA SER A 2 -9.26 13.68 -16.27
C SER A 2 -10.52 13.08 -16.92
N ARG A 3 -10.52 12.92 -18.25
CA ARG A 3 -11.63 12.29 -19.00
C ARG A 3 -11.93 10.87 -18.52
N LEU A 4 -10.92 10.00 -18.46
CA LEU A 4 -11.03 8.63 -17.96
C LEU A 4 -11.61 8.59 -16.53
N LEU A 5 -11.06 9.37 -15.60
CA LEU A 5 -11.51 9.37 -14.20
C LEU A 5 -12.94 9.92 -14.04
N ARG A 6 -13.32 10.93 -14.83
CA ARG A 6 -14.70 11.45 -14.87
C ARG A 6 -15.65 10.41 -15.44
N ALA A 7 -15.27 9.72 -16.52
CA ALA A 7 -16.05 8.64 -17.09
C ALA A 7 -16.25 7.51 -16.07
N TYR A 8 -15.20 7.16 -15.33
CA TYR A 8 -15.30 6.12 -14.28
C TYR A 8 -16.23 6.54 -13.14
N ALA A 9 -16.17 7.81 -12.71
CA ALA A 9 -17.07 8.30 -11.67
C ALA A 9 -18.55 8.25 -12.08
N VAL A 10 -18.84 8.36 -13.38
CA VAL A 10 -20.20 8.17 -13.94
C VAL A 10 -20.53 6.68 -14.09
N TYR A 11 -19.56 5.87 -14.50
CA TYR A 11 -19.72 4.42 -14.68
C TYR A 11 -19.99 3.69 -13.36
N ASN A 12 -19.29 4.05 -12.28
CA ASN A 12 -19.47 3.51 -10.94
C ASN A 12 -19.75 4.64 -9.92
N PRO A 13 -20.99 5.14 -9.86
CA PRO A 13 -21.34 6.28 -9.00
C PRO A 13 -21.32 5.95 -7.50
N ALA A 14 -21.38 4.67 -7.12
CA ALA A 14 -21.33 4.25 -5.72
C ALA A 14 -19.98 4.56 -5.06
N ILE A 15 -18.90 4.54 -5.85
CA ILE A 15 -17.54 4.86 -5.42
C ILE A 15 -17.12 6.24 -5.94
N GLY A 16 -17.48 6.55 -7.18
CA GLY A 16 -17.09 7.78 -7.85
C GLY A 16 -15.58 7.83 -8.10
N TYR A 17 -15.02 9.03 -8.02
CA TYR A 17 -13.57 9.24 -8.02
C TYR A 17 -13.07 9.49 -6.60
N THR A 18 -12.06 8.74 -6.18
CA THR A 18 -11.36 8.93 -4.90
C THR A 18 -9.88 9.21 -5.13
N GLN A 19 -9.26 9.96 -4.22
CA GLN A 19 -7.82 10.19 -4.23
C GLN A 19 -7.04 8.86 -4.25
N GLY A 20 -6.00 8.79 -5.08
CA GLY A 20 -5.19 7.59 -5.29
C GLY A 20 -5.47 6.89 -6.62
N MET A 21 -6.74 6.84 -7.04
CA MET A 21 -7.17 6.20 -8.30
C MET A 21 -6.45 6.73 -9.55
N ALA A 22 -6.08 8.01 -9.54
CA ALA A 22 -5.38 8.65 -10.65
C ALA A 22 -4.07 7.96 -11.01
N SER A 23 -3.38 7.33 -10.05
CA SER A 23 -2.11 6.64 -10.27
C SER A 23 -2.29 5.41 -11.16
N TYR A 24 -3.31 4.59 -10.87
CA TYR A 24 -3.66 3.41 -11.68
C TYR A 24 -4.01 3.82 -13.12
N ALA A 25 -4.88 4.83 -13.28
CA ALA A 25 -5.28 5.32 -14.59
C ALA A 25 -4.12 5.95 -15.37
N ALA A 26 -3.25 6.72 -14.70
CA ALA A 26 -2.11 7.36 -15.34
C ALA A 26 -1.14 6.34 -15.94
N VAL A 27 -0.85 5.25 -15.23
CA VAL A 27 0.03 4.19 -15.73
C VAL A 27 -0.53 3.56 -16.99
N LEU A 28 -1.82 3.18 -17.00
CA LEU A 28 -2.46 2.59 -18.17
C LEU A 28 -2.40 3.53 -19.38
N LEU A 29 -2.69 4.82 -19.18
CA LEU A 29 -2.64 5.83 -20.24
C LEU A 29 -1.25 6.07 -20.85
N LEU A 30 -0.17 5.62 -20.20
CA LEU A 30 1.16 5.67 -20.79
C LEU A 30 1.38 4.58 -21.86
N TYR A 31 0.59 3.51 -21.84
CA TYR A 31 0.83 2.31 -22.64
C TYR A 31 -0.31 1.94 -23.60
N MET A 32 -1.50 2.53 -23.47
CA MET A 32 -2.65 2.21 -24.32
C MET A 32 -3.52 3.44 -24.61
N SER A 33 -4.48 3.26 -25.54
CA SER A 33 -5.44 4.32 -25.89
C SER A 33 -6.32 4.70 -24.70
N GLU A 34 -6.94 5.87 -24.71
CA GLU A 34 -7.78 6.29 -23.58
C GLU A 34 -8.98 5.36 -23.34
N GLU A 35 -9.55 4.81 -24.41
CA GLU A 35 -10.66 3.87 -24.33
C GLU A 35 -10.23 2.53 -23.75
N ASP A 36 -9.12 1.96 -24.25
CA ASP A 36 -8.57 0.72 -23.70
C ASP A 36 -8.17 0.90 -22.23
N ALA A 37 -7.53 2.01 -21.90
CA ALA A 37 -7.13 2.34 -20.53
C ALA A 37 -8.35 2.46 -19.61
N PHE A 38 -9.45 3.01 -20.10
CA PHE A 38 -10.69 3.08 -19.34
C PHE A 38 -11.23 1.68 -19.01
N TRP A 39 -11.32 0.80 -20.00
CA TRP A 39 -11.84 -0.56 -19.79
C TRP A 39 -10.91 -1.37 -18.89
N VAL A 40 -9.60 -1.35 -19.13
CA VAL A 40 -8.64 -2.04 -18.26
C VAL A 40 -8.69 -1.48 -16.83
N PHE A 41 -8.81 -0.17 -16.67
CA PHE A 41 -8.95 0.46 -15.35
C PHE A 41 -10.23 0.01 -14.64
N ALA A 42 -11.38 0.06 -15.31
CA ALA A 42 -12.67 -0.34 -14.75
C ALA A 42 -12.67 -1.83 -14.38
N THR A 43 -12.14 -2.68 -15.26
CA THR A 43 -11.97 -4.11 -15.02
C THR A 43 -11.04 -4.38 -13.83
N ALA A 44 -9.88 -3.72 -13.75
CA ALA A 44 -8.95 -3.87 -12.64
C ALA A 44 -9.56 -3.40 -11.31
N MET A 45 -10.34 -2.32 -11.32
CA MET A 45 -11.04 -1.84 -10.13
C MET A 45 -11.98 -2.90 -9.55
N GLU A 46 -12.67 -3.65 -10.40
CA GLU A 46 -13.59 -4.71 -9.98
C GLU A 46 -12.87 -6.04 -9.71
N HIS A 47 -12.15 -6.58 -10.70
CA HIS A 47 -11.59 -7.93 -10.68
C HIS A 47 -10.38 -8.06 -9.77
N CYS A 48 -9.56 -7.00 -9.64
CA CYS A 48 -8.47 -6.98 -8.67
C CYS A 48 -8.94 -6.49 -7.29
N THR A 49 -10.26 -6.31 -7.10
CA THR A 49 -10.91 -5.83 -5.87
C THR A 49 -10.39 -4.48 -5.35
N LEU A 50 -9.76 -3.68 -6.22
CA LEU A 50 -9.19 -2.38 -5.84
C LEU A 50 -10.28 -1.39 -5.44
N ASN A 51 -11.48 -1.52 -5.99
CA ASN A 51 -12.64 -0.72 -5.63
C ASN A 51 -12.94 -0.80 -4.11
N GLY A 52 -12.65 -1.93 -3.46
CA GLY A 52 -12.74 -2.16 -2.02
C GLY A 52 -11.94 -1.15 -1.19
N LEU A 53 -10.82 -0.65 -1.72
CA LEU A 53 -9.96 0.35 -1.08
C LEU A 53 -10.60 1.74 -0.97
N PHE A 54 -11.67 1.97 -1.70
CA PHE A 54 -12.29 3.28 -1.88
C PHE A 54 -13.75 3.33 -1.42
N HIS A 55 -14.30 2.22 -0.91
CA HIS A 55 -15.62 2.21 -0.30
C HIS A 55 -15.65 3.08 0.97
N ALA A 56 -16.82 3.64 1.27
CA ALA A 56 -17.02 4.45 2.46
C ALA A 56 -16.61 3.69 3.74
N GLY A 57 -15.81 4.33 4.59
CA GLY A 57 -15.25 3.71 5.80
C GLY A 57 -14.04 2.81 5.56
N PHE A 58 -13.58 2.68 4.32
CA PHE A 58 -12.32 2.03 3.92
C PHE A 58 -12.11 0.60 4.49
N PRO A 59 -13.12 -0.30 4.42
CA PRO A 59 -13.05 -1.61 5.07
C PRO A 59 -11.88 -2.46 4.55
N LEU A 60 -11.65 -2.50 3.24
CA LEU A 60 -10.55 -3.28 2.67
C LEU A 60 -9.17 -2.68 3.00
N LEU A 61 -9.08 -1.35 3.05
CA LEU A 61 -7.83 -0.67 3.43
C LEU A 61 -7.47 -0.95 4.90
N HIS A 62 -8.46 -0.94 5.80
CA HIS A 62 -8.27 -1.34 7.19
C HIS A 62 -7.85 -2.82 7.32
N HIS A 63 -8.43 -3.71 6.52
CA HIS A 63 -7.98 -5.10 6.43
C HIS A 63 -6.51 -5.17 5.97
N TYR A 64 -6.12 -4.37 4.96
CA TYR A 64 -4.73 -4.33 4.51
C TYR A 64 -3.75 -3.78 5.55
N TYR A 65 -4.18 -2.91 6.45
CA TYR A 65 -3.37 -2.52 7.60
C TYR A 65 -3.12 -3.69 8.54
N ASP A 66 -4.15 -4.44 8.91
CA ASP A 66 -4.00 -5.63 9.76
C ASP A 66 -3.11 -6.69 9.08
N SER A 67 -3.34 -6.95 7.79
CA SER A 67 -2.54 -7.86 6.98
C SER A 67 -1.07 -7.43 6.86
N TRP A 68 -0.85 -6.14 6.60
CA TRP A 68 0.49 -5.56 6.52
C TRP A 68 1.25 -5.74 7.83
N GLU A 69 0.63 -5.44 8.95
CA GLU A 69 1.28 -5.54 10.26
C GLU A 69 1.59 -6.99 10.64
N ALA A 70 0.69 -7.93 10.33
CA ALA A 70 0.94 -9.36 10.50
C ALA A 70 2.14 -9.83 9.65
N LEU A 71 2.21 -9.42 8.39
CA LEU A 71 3.30 -9.74 7.48
C LEU A 71 4.63 -9.11 7.94
N LEU A 72 4.60 -7.85 8.37
CA LEU A 72 5.79 -7.15 8.86
C LEU A 72 6.35 -7.81 10.13
N ARG A 73 5.50 -8.23 11.06
CA ARG A 73 5.93 -8.99 12.26
C ARG A 73 6.53 -10.34 11.89
N LYS A 74 5.94 -11.03 10.91
CA LYS A 74 6.43 -12.34 10.45
C LYS A 74 7.80 -12.24 9.79
N HIS A 75 8.00 -11.28 8.88
CA HIS A 75 9.23 -11.17 8.09
C HIS A 75 10.33 -10.34 8.78
N HIS A 76 9.96 -9.31 9.54
CA HIS A 76 10.88 -8.37 10.16
C HIS A 76 10.48 -8.02 11.61
N PRO A 77 10.43 -9.00 12.54
CA PRO A 77 9.89 -8.82 13.89
C PRO A 77 10.58 -7.69 14.68
N LYS A 78 11.91 -7.59 14.57
CA LYS A 78 12.68 -6.51 15.23
C LYS A 78 12.32 -5.12 14.70
N LEU A 79 12.06 -4.99 13.40
CA LEU A 79 11.70 -3.71 12.78
C LEU A 79 10.25 -3.37 13.11
N ALA A 80 9.34 -4.34 13.08
CA ALA A 80 7.94 -4.16 13.47
C ALA A 80 7.83 -3.61 14.89
N ALA A 81 8.48 -4.27 15.87
CA ALA A 81 8.48 -3.83 17.26
C ALA A 81 9.09 -2.42 17.43
N HIS A 82 10.14 -2.12 16.66
CA HIS A 82 10.76 -0.80 16.64
C HIS A 82 9.78 0.28 16.14
N ILE A 83 9.15 0.08 14.99
CA ILE A 83 8.18 1.02 14.41
C ILE A 83 7.01 1.26 15.36
N THR A 84 6.41 0.19 15.89
CA THR A 84 5.28 0.30 16.82
C THR A 84 5.64 1.10 18.06
N ARG A 85 6.80 0.84 18.67
CA ARG A 85 7.23 1.55 19.88
C ARG A 85 7.49 3.03 19.62
N GLU A 86 8.29 3.35 18.60
CA GLU A 86 8.71 4.73 18.34
C GLU A 86 7.57 5.60 17.83
N LEU A 87 6.76 5.09 16.88
CA LEU A 87 5.61 5.85 16.37
C LEU A 87 4.48 5.90 17.39
N GLY A 88 4.27 4.84 18.18
CA GLY A 88 3.33 4.86 19.28
C GLY A 88 3.66 5.98 20.27
N SER A 89 4.92 6.06 20.71
CA SER A 89 5.38 7.14 21.59
C SER A 89 5.24 8.53 20.94
N PHE A 90 5.59 8.66 19.66
CA PHE A 90 5.52 9.93 18.93
C PHE A 90 4.07 10.44 18.79
N MET A 91 3.13 9.53 18.58
CA MET A 91 1.70 9.84 18.40
C MET A 91 0.92 9.89 19.72
N GLY A 92 1.60 9.75 20.87
CA GLY A 92 0.96 9.75 22.19
C GLY A 92 0.11 8.51 22.48
N LEU A 93 0.36 7.39 21.79
CA LEU A 93 -0.30 6.12 22.03
C LEU A 93 0.38 5.42 23.22
N PRO A 94 -0.38 4.90 24.22
CA PRO A 94 0.24 4.28 25.39
C PRO A 94 1.06 3.03 25.02
N ALA A 95 2.18 2.79 25.72
CA ALA A 95 3.12 1.72 25.38
C ALA A 95 2.55 0.30 25.49
N SER A 96 1.55 0.09 26.35
CA SER A 96 0.80 -1.16 26.50
C SER A 96 -0.37 -1.30 25.52
N SER A 97 -0.57 -0.33 24.62
CA SER A 97 -1.80 -0.24 23.86
C SER A 97 -1.81 -1.05 22.59
N TYR A 98 -0.72 -1.15 21.83
CA TYR A 98 -0.84 -1.68 20.47
C TYR A 98 -1.30 -3.16 20.42
N GLU A 99 -0.71 -4.04 21.22
CA GLU A 99 -1.17 -5.45 21.32
C GLU A 99 -2.59 -5.56 21.90
N ARG A 100 -2.93 -4.68 22.83
CA ARG A 100 -4.25 -4.60 23.43
C ARG A 100 -5.30 -4.12 22.42
N MET A 101 -4.99 -3.10 21.62
CA MET A 101 -5.83 -2.57 20.55
C MET A 101 -6.11 -3.63 19.50
N CYS A 102 -5.12 -4.48 19.18
CA CYS A 102 -5.33 -5.65 18.32
C CYS A 102 -6.32 -6.64 18.93
N LYS A 103 -6.21 -6.94 20.24
CA LYS A 103 -7.10 -7.88 20.96
C LYS A 103 -8.52 -7.34 21.11
N GLU A 104 -8.66 -6.04 21.36
CA GLU A 104 -9.94 -5.36 21.59
C GLU A 104 -10.60 -4.87 20.28
N ALA A 105 -9.99 -5.17 19.13
CA ALA A 105 -10.42 -4.71 17.80
C ALA A 105 -10.59 -3.17 17.71
N ASP A 106 -9.82 -2.42 18.48
CA ASP A 106 -9.83 -0.96 18.50
C ASP A 106 -9.38 -0.41 17.13
N ARG A 107 -10.14 0.54 16.57
CA ARG A 107 -9.83 1.21 15.29
C ARG A 107 -8.55 2.03 15.36
N SER A 108 -8.13 2.48 16.54
CA SER A 108 -6.88 3.21 16.73
C SER A 108 -5.65 2.42 16.28
N ARG A 109 -5.74 1.07 16.14
CA ARG A 109 -4.64 0.23 15.65
C ARG A 109 -4.21 0.57 14.22
N PHE A 110 -5.13 1.13 13.43
CA PHE A 110 -4.89 1.53 12.05
C PHE A 110 -4.05 2.79 11.91
N VAL A 111 -3.86 3.55 12.99
CA VAL A 111 -3.16 4.85 12.95
C VAL A 111 -1.70 4.67 12.50
N ILE A 112 -0.97 3.73 13.10
CA ILE A 112 0.45 3.50 12.79
C ILE A 112 0.66 2.99 11.35
N PRO A 113 0.04 1.90 10.89
CA PRO A 113 0.21 1.43 9.52
C PRO A 113 -0.33 2.45 8.51
N GLY A 114 -1.51 3.01 8.75
CA GLY A 114 -2.13 4.01 7.88
C GLY A 114 -1.26 5.26 7.68
N PHE A 115 -0.45 5.63 8.68
CA PHE A 115 0.44 6.79 8.58
C PHE A 115 1.44 6.74 7.43
N TYR A 116 1.84 5.53 6.98
CA TYR A 116 2.85 5.38 5.91
C TYR A 116 2.45 4.45 4.78
N THR A 117 1.47 3.54 4.95
CA THR A 117 1.10 2.57 3.91
C THR A 117 -0.15 2.92 3.12
N THR A 118 -0.94 3.93 3.52
CA THR A 118 -2.20 4.30 2.83
C THR A 118 -2.00 4.43 1.31
N MET A 119 -1.02 5.23 0.90
CA MET A 119 -0.74 5.48 -0.53
C MET A 119 -0.07 4.29 -1.22
N TRP A 120 0.47 3.32 -0.48
CA TRP A 120 1.01 2.11 -1.08
C TRP A 120 -0.12 1.31 -1.70
N PHE A 121 -1.21 1.14 -0.95
CA PHE A 121 -2.40 0.44 -1.41
C PHE A 121 -3.27 1.28 -2.33
N GLN A 122 -3.54 2.54 -1.99
CA GLN A 122 -4.44 3.38 -2.78
C GLN A 122 -3.81 3.95 -4.06
N ALA A 123 -2.48 3.89 -4.20
CA ALA A 123 -1.77 4.52 -5.32
C ALA A 123 -0.52 3.74 -5.79
N MET A 124 -0.50 2.41 -5.61
CA MET A 124 0.57 1.52 -6.10
C MET A 124 1.99 1.88 -5.65
N LEU A 125 2.18 2.49 -4.48
CA LEU A 125 3.45 3.09 -4.03
C LEU A 125 4.00 4.21 -4.93
N VAL A 126 3.44 4.48 -6.11
CA VAL A 126 3.97 5.41 -7.12
C VAL A 126 3.18 6.72 -7.19
N GLY A 127 2.18 6.88 -6.32
CA GLY A 127 1.47 8.14 -6.11
C GLY A 127 1.59 8.66 -4.67
N GLY A 128 1.12 9.89 -4.46
CA GLY A 128 1.25 10.62 -3.20
C GLY A 128 2.48 11.52 -3.16
N ASP A 129 2.78 12.08 -1.98
CA ASP A 129 3.81 13.11 -1.82
C ASP A 129 5.25 12.57 -1.98
N LYS A 130 5.46 11.31 -1.62
CA LYS A 130 6.77 10.64 -1.61
C LYS A 130 6.70 9.29 -2.34
N PRO A 131 6.48 9.30 -3.67
CA PRO A 131 6.26 8.09 -4.44
C PRO A 131 7.57 7.32 -4.65
N ALA A 132 7.46 6.03 -4.97
CA ALA A 132 8.53 5.23 -5.54
C ALA A 132 8.91 5.73 -6.95
N PRO A 133 10.12 5.40 -7.45
CA PRO A 133 10.51 5.71 -8.82
C PRO A 133 9.46 5.23 -9.83
N SER A 134 9.16 6.03 -10.85
CA SER A 134 8.11 5.75 -11.84
C SER A 134 8.27 4.41 -12.56
N THR A 135 9.50 3.90 -12.64
CA THR A 135 9.83 2.57 -13.17
C THR A 135 9.21 1.40 -12.40
N PHE A 136 8.77 1.60 -11.16
CA PHE A 136 8.00 0.60 -10.40
C PHE A 136 6.59 0.44 -10.98
N ALA A 137 5.99 1.52 -11.47
CA ALA A 137 4.59 1.57 -11.85
C ALA A 137 4.18 0.52 -12.90
N PRO A 138 4.89 0.37 -14.04
CA PRO A 138 4.56 -0.67 -15.01
C PRO A 138 4.73 -2.08 -14.43
N ARG A 139 5.79 -2.32 -13.65
CA ARG A 139 6.04 -3.63 -13.04
C ARG A 139 4.95 -4.03 -12.04
N ILE A 140 4.52 -3.10 -11.19
CA ILE A 140 3.39 -3.34 -10.27
C ILE A 140 2.11 -3.60 -11.08
N MET A 141 1.88 -2.84 -12.16
CA MET A 141 0.70 -3.04 -13.01
C MET A 141 0.70 -4.41 -13.70
N ASP A 142 1.85 -4.87 -14.23
CA ASP A 142 1.99 -6.19 -14.86
C ASP A 142 1.54 -7.30 -13.89
N HIS A 143 2.07 -7.28 -12.66
CA HIS A 143 1.68 -8.24 -11.63
C HIS A 143 0.22 -8.10 -11.22
N LEU A 144 -0.28 -6.87 -11.05
CA LEU A 144 -1.66 -6.64 -10.65
C LEU A 144 -2.65 -7.22 -11.67
N LEU A 145 -2.39 -7.01 -12.97
CA LEU A 145 -3.22 -7.52 -14.05
C LEU A 145 -3.06 -9.04 -14.26
N LEU A 146 -1.86 -9.57 -14.06
CA LEU A 146 -1.58 -11.00 -14.22
C LEU A 146 -2.13 -11.84 -13.05
N ASP A 147 -1.85 -11.42 -11.82
CA ASP A 147 -2.22 -12.13 -10.60
C ASP A 147 -3.69 -11.85 -10.22
N GLY A 148 -4.28 -10.78 -10.75
CA GLY A 148 -5.65 -10.37 -10.47
C GLY A 148 -5.85 -9.89 -9.03
N ASN A 149 -4.78 -9.47 -8.35
CA ASN A 149 -4.84 -9.01 -6.95
C ASN A 149 -3.65 -8.11 -6.59
N ILE A 150 -3.66 -7.55 -5.37
CA ILE A 150 -2.69 -6.57 -4.89
C ILE A 150 -1.46 -7.18 -4.17
N SER A 151 -1.30 -8.51 -4.16
CA SER A 151 -0.23 -9.19 -3.40
C SER A 151 1.16 -8.61 -3.66
N ILE A 152 1.44 -8.22 -4.90
CA ILE A 152 2.73 -7.62 -5.29
C ILE A 152 3.04 -6.33 -4.50
N ILE A 153 2.04 -5.52 -4.14
CA ILE A 153 2.24 -4.28 -3.37
C ILE A 153 2.72 -4.60 -1.95
N PHE A 154 2.18 -5.65 -1.32
CA PHE A 154 2.68 -6.15 -0.03
C PHE A 154 4.11 -6.66 -0.15
N ALA A 155 4.37 -7.49 -1.16
CA ALA A 155 5.68 -8.09 -1.38
C ALA A 155 6.77 -7.04 -1.64
N VAL A 156 6.48 -6.06 -2.50
CA VAL A 156 7.36 -4.91 -2.78
C VAL A 156 7.57 -4.07 -1.51
N GLY A 157 6.52 -3.78 -0.75
CA GLY A 157 6.64 -3.07 0.53
C GLY A 157 7.59 -3.77 1.51
N LEU A 158 7.48 -5.10 1.65
CA LEU A 158 8.38 -5.90 2.49
C LEU A 158 9.82 -5.91 1.96
N ALA A 159 10.00 -6.02 0.65
CA ALA A 159 11.32 -5.97 0.02
C ALA A 159 12.01 -4.61 0.23
N ILE A 160 11.27 -3.51 0.13
CA ILE A 160 11.80 -2.17 0.42
C ILE A 160 12.14 -2.05 1.92
N MET A 161 11.26 -2.54 2.81
CA MET A 161 11.55 -2.59 4.27
C MET A 161 12.83 -3.35 4.58
N LYS A 162 13.10 -4.46 3.88
CA LYS A 162 14.34 -5.24 4.02
C LYS A 162 15.56 -4.42 3.62
N GLN A 163 15.50 -3.66 2.53
CA GLN A 163 16.59 -2.80 2.04
C GLN A 163 16.89 -1.65 3.02
N GLU A 164 15.85 -1.02 3.55
CA GLU A 164 15.93 0.17 4.41
C GLU A 164 16.09 -0.13 5.91
N LYS A 165 15.99 -1.41 6.29
CA LYS A 165 15.98 -1.89 7.68
C LYS A 165 17.05 -1.24 8.57
N THR A 166 18.29 -1.16 8.10
CA THR A 166 19.42 -0.64 8.89
C THR A 166 19.28 0.86 9.16
N ILE A 167 18.69 1.61 8.23
CA ILE A 167 18.44 3.05 8.38
C ILE A 167 17.28 3.25 9.36
N LEU A 168 16.16 2.55 9.15
CA LEU A 168 14.96 2.67 9.97
C LEU A 168 15.20 2.33 11.44
N LEU A 169 15.99 1.29 11.73
CA LEU A 169 16.32 0.90 13.11
C LEU A 169 17.15 1.95 13.88
N LYS A 170 17.81 2.89 13.20
CA LYS A 170 18.57 3.98 13.82
C LYS A 170 17.71 5.21 14.11
N GLN A 171 16.61 5.39 13.39
CA GLN A 171 15.72 6.55 13.53
C GLN A 171 14.75 6.37 14.71
N ARG A 172 14.26 7.48 15.25
CA ARG A 172 13.34 7.56 16.39
C ARG A 172 12.29 8.66 16.12
N GLY A 173 11.15 8.60 16.80
CA GLY A 173 10.14 9.65 16.76
C GLY A 173 9.75 10.15 15.36
N ASP A 174 9.77 11.48 15.18
CA ASP A 174 9.46 12.20 13.95
C ASP A 174 10.38 11.81 12.77
N ALA A 175 11.69 11.64 13.03
CA ALA A 175 12.65 11.25 12.01
C ALA A 175 12.37 9.85 11.44
N LEU A 176 11.87 8.93 12.29
CA LEU A 176 11.41 7.62 11.83
C LEU A 176 10.14 7.74 10.99
N ALA A 177 9.17 8.55 11.43
CA ALA A 177 7.94 8.84 10.71
C ALA A 177 8.23 9.36 9.30
N GLU A 178 9.11 10.35 9.18
CA GLU A 178 9.50 10.92 7.89
C GLU A 178 10.29 9.94 7.03
N SER A 179 11.12 9.11 7.65
CA SER A 179 11.86 8.05 6.95
C SER A 179 10.92 7.00 6.37
N LEU A 180 9.90 6.55 7.12
CA LEU A 180 8.92 5.56 6.63
C LEU A 180 8.13 6.09 5.43
N LYS A 181 7.64 7.34 5.50
CA LYS A 181 6.95 7.99 4.39
C LYS A 181 7.82 8.14 3.14
N ALA A 182 9.10 8.46 3.33
CA ALA A 182 10.06 8.71 2.25
C ALA A 182 10.75 7.42 1.74
N MET A 183 10.52 6.29 2.38
CA MET A 183 11.17 5.01 2.07
C MET A 183 10.93 4.57 0.60
N PRO A 184 9.70 4.68 0.04
CA PRO A 184 9.49 4.34 -1.37
C PRO A 184 10.35 5.19 -2.31
N THR A 185 10.53 6.49 -2.04
CA THR A 185 11.32 7.39 -2.90
C THR A 185 12.81 7.07 -2.91
N ARG A 186 13.33 6.53 -1.81
CA ARG A 186 14.76 6.21 -1.66
C ARG A 186 15.16 4.86 -2.22
N CYS A 187 14.20 4.00 -2.57
CA CYS A 187 14.52 2.67 -3.05
C CYS A 187 15.34 2.73 -4.35
N LYS A 188 16.35 1.87 -4.45
CA LYS A 188 17.24 1.78 -5.61
C LYS A 188 17.24 0.35 -6.14
N GLY A 189 17.24 0.22 -7.46
CA GLY A 189 17.29 -1.06 -8.15
C GLY A 189 15.95 -1.77 -8.16
N VAL A 190 15.05 -1.33 -9.06
CA VAL A 190 13.72 -1.94 -9.29
C VAL A 190 13.83 -3.45 -9.42
N GLU A 191 14.72 -3.92 -10.29
CA GLU A 191 14.92 -5.36 -10.55
C GLU A 191 15.31 -6.15 -9.30
N SER A 192 16.18 -5.58 -8.45
CA SER A 192 16.57 -6.22 -7.18
C SER A 192 15.41 -6.27 -6.18
N ILE A 193 14.58 -5.22 -6.12
CA ILE A 193 13.40 -5.20 -5.26
C ILE A 193 12.38 -6.23 -5.73
N PHE A 194 12.07 -6.27 -7.03
CA PHE A 194 11.10 -7.22 -7.57
C PHE A 194 11.59 -8.66 -7.47
N SER A 195 12.88 -8.93 -7.70
CA SER A 195 13.47 -10.26 -7.49
C SER A 195 13.28 -10.72 -6.04
N SER A 196 13.54 -9.84 -5.06
CA SER A 196 13.28 -10.18 -3.65
C SER A 196 11.79 -10.22 -3.29
N ALA A 197 10.92 -9.51 -4.01
CA ALA A 197 9.48 -9.47 -3.76
C ALA A 197 8.80 -10.76 -4.25
N ILE A 198 9.17 -11.27 -5.42
CA ILE A 198 8.58 -12.49 -6.00
C ILE A 198 8.85 -13.72 -5.10
N GLU A 199 9.94 -13.73 -4.34
CA GLU A 199 10.23 -14.77 -3.34
C GLU A 199 9.27 -14.73 -2.13
N ILE A 200 8.53 -13.64 -1.93
CA ILE A 200 7.62 -13.45 -0.80
C ILE A 200 6.20 -13.83 -1.23
N SER A 201 5.80 -15.05 -0.87
CA SER A 201 4.42 -15.51 -1.07
C SER A 201 3.45 -14.86 -0.09
N ILE A 202 2.51 -14.07 -0.60
CA ILE A 202 1.38 -13.50 0.14
C ILE A 202 0.16 -14.39 -0.05
N LYS A 203 -0.35 -14.96 1.04
CA LYS A 203 -1.52 -15.86 1.00
C LYS A 203 -2.81 -15.05 0.84
N GLU A 204 -3.81 -15.64 0.18
CA GLU A 204 -5.14 -15.02 -0.07
C GLU A 204 -5.81 -14.48 1.19
N LYS A 205 -5.66 -15.15 2.34
CA LYS A 205 -6.21 -14.68 3.63
C LYS A 205 -5.72 -13.28 4.08
N PHE A 206 -4.64 -12.77 3.47
CA PHE A 206 -4.14 -11.42 3.70
C PHE A 206 -4.68 -10.39 2.69
N LEU A 207 -5.32 -10.87 1.63
CA LEU A 207 -5.86 -10.08 0.53
C LEU A 207 -7.38 -9.90 0.65
N TYR A 208 -8.06 -10.87 1.25
CA TYR A 208 -9.51 -10.86 1.39
C TYR A 208 -9.91 -11.06 2.85
N PRO A 209 -10.83 -10.22 3.40
CA PRO A 209 -11.42 -10.48 4.70
C PRO A 209 -12.25 -11.77 4.65
N GLU A 210 -12.26 -12.52 5.77
CA GLU A 210 -13.12 -13.71 5.95
C GLU A 210 -14.62 -13.36 5.99
#